data_AF-A0A963ST55-F1
#
_entry.id   AF-A0A963ST55-F1
#
_cell.length_a   1.000
_cell.length_b   1.000
_cell.length_c   1.000
_cell.angle_alpha   90.00
_cell.angle_beta   90.00
_cell.angle_gamma   90.00
#
_symmetry.space_group_name_H-M   'P 1'
#
loop_
_entity.id
_entity.type
_entity.pdbx_description
1 polymer ?
#
loop_
_entity_poly.entity_id
_entity_poly.type
_entity_poly.pdbx_seq_one_letter_code
_entity_poly.pdbx_strand_id
1 'polypeptide(L)'
;MKKIVWIISILFGSFYLASCGTMHTDCTTLINDRDAYRQCTANQGNAVSQFELGVAAFDREDYKTAISWLKRAAKPRLTKREAYIDQPTGSRRDLAYEEDKNMGTPGHQGAQRLLVRIYEEGIGVPVNHKEAERYRQMIQAQ
;
A
#
# COMPACT_ATOMS: atom_id res chain seq x y z
N MET A 1 -7.49 48.15 45.46
CA MET A 1 -7.67 47.66 44.08
C MET A 1 -6.36 47.07 43.54
N LYS A 2 -5.90 45.93 44.07
CA LYS A 2 -4.70 45.19 43.61
C LYS A 2 -4.84 43.71 43.98
N LYS A 3 -5.90 43.05 43.50
CA LYS A 3 -6.18 41.62 43.74
C LYS A 3 -6.82 40.92 42.51
N ILE A 4 -6.45 41.32 41.29
CA ILE A 4 -7.01 40.76 40.04
C ILE A 4 -5.90 40.22 39.10
N VAL A 5 -4.62 40.37 39.45
CA VAL A 5 -3.50 39.96 38.58
C VAL A 5 -3.11 38.47 38.74
N TRP A 6 -3.64 37.76 39.75
CA TRP A 6 -3.23 36.38 40.08
C TRP A 6 -4.19 35.27 39.60
N ILE A 7 -5.09 35.55 38.64
CA ILE A 7 -6.02 34.55 38.07
C ILE A 7 -5.81 34.33 36.56
N ILE A 8 -4.95 35.11 35.89
CA ILE A 8 -4.68 34.95 34.44
C ILE A 8 -3.53 33.93 34.18
N SER A 9 -3.04 33.24 35.22
CA SER A 9 -1.99 32.22 35.09
C SER A 9 -2.50 30.77 34.92
N ILE A 10 -3.81 30.52 34.71
CA ILE A 10 -4.36 29.15 34.64
C ILE A 10 -5.33 28.94 33.44
N LEU A 11 -5.06 29.57 32.29
CA LEU A 11 -5.78 29.24 31.03
C LEU A 11 -4.85 29.27 29.80
N PHE A 12 -3.60 28.88 29.97
CA PHE A 12 -2.70 28.52 28.85
C PHE A 12 -2.14 27.09 29.04
N GLY A 13 -2.84 26.28 29.82
CA GLY A 13 -2.65 24.83 29.86
C GLY A 13 -3.78 24.18 29.10
N SER A 14 -3.44 23.34 28.12
CA SER A 14 -4.35 22.45 27.39
C SER A 14 -4.99 23.01 26.12
N PHE A 15 -4.17 23.37 25.14
CA PHE A 15 -4.57 23.21 23.74
C PHE A 15 -3.42 22.62 22.91
N TYR A 16 -2.83 21.54 23.40
CA TYR A 16 -2.30 20.53 22.49
C TYR A 16 -3.49 19.70 22.04
N LEU A 17 -4.27 20.22 21.09
CA LEU A 17 -4.92 19.32 20.15
C LEU A 17 -3.76 18.57 19.50
N ALA A 18 -3.53 17.33 19.93
CA ALA A 18 -2.86 16.35 19.11
C ALA A 18 -3.68 16.29 17.82
N SER A 19 -3.28 17.10 16.85
CA SER A 19 -3.79 17.02 15.51
C SER A 19 -3.50 15.59 15.08
N CYS A 20 -4.54 14.76 15.06
CA CYS A 20 -4.57 13.52 14.31
C CYS A 20 -4.61 13.92 12.82
N GLY A 21 -3.62 14.69 12.39
CA GLY A 21 -3.37 14.99 11.00
C GLY A 21 -2.76 13.72 10.44
N THR A 22 -3.53 12.99 9.65
CA THR A 22 -2.99 11.94 8.80
C THR A 22 -1.86 12.58 7.99
N MET A 23 -0.61 12.31 8.35
CA MET A 23 0.56 12.80 7.63
C MET A 23 0.62 12.06 6.29
N HIS A 24 -0.15 12.55 5.32
CA HIS A 24 -0.17 12.05 3.96
C HIS A 24 1.00 12.71 3.23
N THR A 25 2.05 11.94 2.95
CA THR A 25 3.19 12.40 2.17
C THR A 25 2.74 12.70 0.74
N ASP A 26 3.00 13.88 0.20
CA ASP A 26 2.69 14.16 -1.20
C ASP A 26 3.69 13.42 -2.12
N CYS A 27 3.29 12.24 -2.60
CA CYS A 27 4.12 11.43 -3.48
C CYS A 27 4.32 12.06 -4.87
N THR A 28 3.52 13.06 -5.28
CA THR A 28 3.66 13.69 -6.60
C THR A 28 5.00 14.42 -6.74
N THR A 29 5.57 14.89 -5.63
CA THR A 29 6.91 15.48 -5.56
C THR A 29 8.02 14.50 -5.96
N LEU A 30 7.76 13.19 -5.91
CA LEU A 30 8.70 12.11 -6.21
C LEU A 30 8.56 11.56 -7.63
N ILE A 31 7.74 12.16 -8.49
CA ILE A 31 7.47 11.65 -9.85
C ILE A 31 8.73 11.41 -10.71
N ASN A 32 9.83 12.13 -10.42
CA ASN A 32 11.10 11.99 -11.13
C ASN A 32 11.92 10.78 -10.69
N ASP A 33 11.62 10.19 -9.53
CA ASP A 33 12.23 8.97 -9.01
C ASP A 33 11.16 7.88 -8.94
N ARG A 34 11.23 6.96 -9.91
CA ARG A 34 10.31 5.83 -10.05
C ARG A 34 10.21 5.00 -8.77
N ASP A 35 11.34 4.69 -8.16
CA ASP A 35 11.39 3.78 -7.02
C ASP A 35 10.90 4.47 -5.76
N ALA A 36 11.27 5.74 -5.55
CA ALA A 36 10.74 6.56 -4.46
C ALA A 36 9.23 6.79 -4.59
N TYR A 37 8.73 7.08 -5.80
CA TYR A 37 7.30 7.22 -6.07
C TYR A 37 6.55 5.92 -5.76
N ARG A 38 6.99 4.79 -6.34
CA ARG A 38 6.40 3.47 -6.09
C ARG A 38 6.38 3.12 -4.60
N GLN A 39 7.47 3.37 -3.89
CA GLN A 39 7.57 3.12 -2.46
C GLN A 39 6.61 4.01 -1.65
N CYS A 40 6.57 5.30 -1.97
CA CYS A 40 5.69 6.28 -1.31
C CYS A 40 4.23 5.89 -1.46
N THR A 41 3.79 5.59 -2.67
CA THR A 41 2.39 5.30 -2.92
C THR A 41 1.97 3.88 -2.49
N ALA A 42 2.89 2.91 -2.50
CA ALA A 42 2.66 1.60 -1.88
C ALA A 42 2.44 1.73 -0.35
N ASN A 43 3.17 2.64 0.30
CA ASN A 43 2.98 2.95 1.72
C ASN A 43 1.60 3.57 2.00
N GLN A 44 1.06 4.32 1.05
CA GLN A 44 -0.29 4.90 1.13
C GLN A 44 -1.43 3.92 0.84
N GLY A 45 -1.10 2.68 0.44
CA GLY A 45 -2.12 1.65 0.23
C GLY A 45 -2.45 1.38 -1.24
N ASN A 46 -1.65 1.85 -2.19
CA ASN A 46 -1.90 1.49 -3.58
C ASN A 46 -1.63 0.02 -3.83
N ALA A 47 -2.66 -0.70 -4.27
CA ALA A 47 -2.52 -2.11 -4.55
C ALA A 47 -1.57 -2.39 -5.71
N VAL A 48 -1.56 -1.56 -6.77
CA VAL A 48 -0.67 -1.74 -7.93
C VAL A 48 0.80 -1.58 -7.53
N SER A 49 1.20 -0.49 -6.88
CA SER A 49 2.57 -0.30 -6.40
C SER A 49 2.96 -1.31 -5.32
N GLN A 50 2.03 -1.74 -4.45
CA GLN A 50 2.30 -2.85 -3.52
C GLN A 50 2.54 -4.16 -4.27
N PHE A 51 1.76 -4.44 -5.31
CA PHE A 51 1.97 -5.62 -6.16
C PHE A 51 3.31 -5.54 -6.89
N GLU A 52 3.67 -4.40 -7.47
CA GLU A 52 4.97 -4.16 -8.12
C GLU A 52 6.15 -4.39 -7.17
N LEU A 53 6.10 -3.85 -5.94
CA LEU A 53 7.14 -4.10 -4.93
C LEU A 53 7.18 -5.58 -4.53
N GLY A 54 6.02 -6.25 -4.50
CA GLY A 54 5.90 -7.68 -4.25
C GLY A 54 6.57 -8.51 -5.34
N VAL A 55 6.29 -8.23 -6.61
CA VAL A 55 6.90 -8.91 -7.77
C VAL A 55 8.41 -8.63 -7.82
N ALA A 56 8.84 -7.37 -7.67
CA ALA A 56 10.26 -7.04 -7.66
C ALA A 56 11.03 -7.71 -6.51
N ALA A 57 10.39 -7.97 -5.37
CA ALA A 57 10.98 -8.77 -4.29
C ALA A 57 10.98 -10.27 -4.62
N PHE A 58 9.92 -10.77 -5.26
CA PHE A 58 9.81 -12.16 -5.72
C PHE A 58 10.89 -12.51 -6.74
N ASP A 59 11.13 -11.65 -7.73
CA ASP A 59 12.16 -11.82 -8.77
C ASP A 59 13.58 -11.81 -8.19
N ARG A 60 13.77 -11.14 -7.05
CA ARG A 60 15.03 -11.14 -6.28
C ARG A 60 15.12 -12.29 -5.27
N GLU A 61 14.17 -13.22 -5.30
CA GLU A 61 14.04 -14.35 -4.38
C GLU A 61 13.89 -13.95 -2.88
N ASP A 62 13.56 -12.68 -2.59
CA ASP A 62 13.18 -12.23 -1.26
C ASP A 62 11.70 -12.51 -1.02
N TYR A 63 11.38 -13.80 -0.91
CA TYR A 63 10.01 -14.29 -0.81
C TYR A 63 9.29 -13.77 0.45
N LYS A 64 10.02 -13.51 1.54
CA LYS A 64 9.44 -12.94 2.76
C LYS A 64 8.90 -11.54 2.51
N THR A 65 9.71 -10.68 1.88
CA THR A 65 9.30 -9.33 1.52
C THR A 65 8.21 -9.35 0.44
N ALA A 66 8.33 -10.23 -0.55
CA ALA A 66 7.33 -10.41 -1.59
C ALA A 66 5.95 -10.74 -1.01
N ILE A 67 5.85 -11.77 -0.17
CA ILE A 67 4.60 -12.20 0.47
C ILE A 67 4.01 -11.07 1.32
N SER A 68 4.84 -10.31 2.04
CA SER A 68 4.39 -9.16 2.83
C SER A 68 3.67 -8.11 1.97
N TRP A 69 4.28 -7.72 0.86
CA TRP A 69 3.71 -6.73 -0.06
C TRP A 69 2.47 -7.26 -0.79
N LEU A 70 2.53 -8.48 -1.29
CA LEU A 70 1.40 -9.12 -1.98
C LEU A 70 0.19 -9.27 -1.05
N LYS A 71 0.39 -9.62 0.22
CA LYS A 71 -0.71 -9.70 1.20
C LYS A 71 -1.41 -8.37 1.44
N ARG A 72 -0.68 -7.25 1.33
CA ARG A 72 -1.26 -5.90 1.43
C ARG A 72 -2.05 -5.59 0.16
N ALA A 73 -1.45 -5.84 -1.00
CA ALA A 73 -2.08 -5.61 -2.30
C ALA A 73 -3.37 -6.43 -2.48
N ALA A 74 -3.41 -7.67 -1.98
CA ALA A 74 -4.54 -8.59 -2.14
C ALA A 74 -5.83 -8.18 -1.39
N LYS A 75 -5.77 -7.24 -0.43
CA LYS A 75 -6.92 -6.83 0.38
C LYS A 75 -7.70 -5.71 -0.29
N PRO A 76 -8.98 -5.90 -0.69
CA PRO A 76 -9.80 -4.81 -1.20
C PRO A 76 -9.94 -3.71 -0.15
N ARG A 77 -9.62 -2.45 -0.50
CA ARG A 77 -9.82 -1.32 0.41
C ARG A 77 -11.30 -1.02 0.55
N LEU A 78 -11.81 -1.07 1.78
CA LEU A 78 -13.19 -0.71 2.14
C LEU A 78 -13.48 0.79 1.95
N THR A 79 -12.43 1.62 1.93
CA THR A 79 -12.56 3.06 1.81
C THR A 79 -12.49 3.49 0.35
N LYS A 80 -13.66 3.85 -0.17
CA LYS A 80 -13.79 4.71 -1.35
C LYS A 80 -13.20 6.07 -1.00
N ARG A 81 -11.89 6.28 -1.17
CA ARG A 81 -11.36 7.64 -1.14
C ARG A 81 -10.19 7.84 -2.09
N GLU A 82 -10.45 8.86 -2.89
CA GLU A 82 -9.64 9.61 -3.83
C GLU A 82 -8.95 8.74 -4.86
N ALA A 83 -9.47 8.84 -6.09
CA ALA A 83 -8.84 8.35 -7.31
C ALA A 83 -7.34 8.44 -7.09
N TYR A 84 -6.72 7.27 -7.00
CA TYR A 84 -5.28 7.17 -6.93
C TYR A 84 -4.78 7.97 -8.10
N ILE A 85 -4.25 9.18 -7.83
CA ILE A 85 -4.15 10.28 -8.78
C ILE A 85 -3.80 9.67 -10.12
N ASP A 86 -4.74 9.78 -11.07
CA ASP A 86 -4.56 9.33 -12.44
C ASP A 86 -3.12 9.64 -12.80
N GLN A 87 -2.39 8.58 -13.19
CA GLN A 87 -1.00 8.62 -13.64
C GLN A 87 -0.61 10.06 -13.97
N PRO A 88 0.17 10.73 -13.10
CA PRO A 88 0.24 12.20 -13.07
C PRO A 88 0.36 12.74 -14.49
N THR A 89 -0.49 13.69 -14.88
CA THR A 89 -0.58 14.21 -16.25
C THR A 89 0.83 14.51 -16.79
N GLY A 90 1.27 13.73 -17.78
CA GLY A 90 2.68 13.63 -18.18
C GLY A 90 3.40 12.34 -17.75
N SER A 91 2.65 11.30 -17.36
CA SER A 91 3.23 10.08 -16.80
C SER A 91 4.20 9.42 -17.77
N ARG A 92 5.44 9.35 -17.30
CA ARG A 92 6.52 8.55 -17.84
C ARG A 92 6.01 7.11 -17.97
N ARG A 93 5.99 6.54 -19.19
CA ARG A 93 5.52 5.15 -19.45
C ARG A 93 6.26 4.12 -18.60
N ASP A 94 7.49 4.40 -18.23
CA ASP A 94 8.26 3.60 -17.26
C ASP A 94 7.66 3.61 -15.85
N LEU A 95 6.84 4.58 -15.45
CA LEU A 95 6.14 4.53 -14.17
C LEU A 95 4.90 3.63 -14.21
N ALA A 96 4.37 3.32 -15.41
CA ALA A 96 3.33 2.34 -15.57
C ALA A 96 3.92 0.93 -15.47
N TYR A 97 3.27 0.06 -14.71
CA TYR A 97 3.58 -1.36 -14.72
C TYR A 97 3.32 -1.93 -16.12
N GLU A 98 4.35 -2.52 -16.72
CA GLU A 98 4.20 -3.35 -17.92
C GLU A 98 3.42 -4.61 -17.53
N GLU A 99 2.23 -4.78 -18.11
CA GLU A 99 1.28 -5.82 -17.75
C GLU A 99 1.82 -7.20 -18.16
N ASP A 100 2.31 -7.99 -17.19
CA ASP A 100 2.48 -9.43 -17.41
C ASP A 100 1.08 -10.05 -17.58
N LYS A 101 0.74 -10.35 -18.83
CA LYS A 101 -0.55 -10.93 -19.23
C LYS A 101 -0.89 -12.21 -18.48
N ASN A 102 0.11 -12.94 -17.97
CA ASN A 102 -0.12 -14.16 -17.20
C ASN A 102 -0.58 -13.88 -15.77
N MET A 103 -0.25 -12.71 -15.21
CA MET A 103 -0.65 -12.31 -13.86
C MET A 103 -1.96 -11.52 -13.80
N GLY A 104 -2.55 -11.16 -14.95
CA GLY A 104 -3.80 -10.41 -15.11
C GLY A 104 -3.74 -9.00 -14.50
N THR A 105 -4.90 -8.39 -14.22
CA THR A 105 -4.98 -6.99 -13.75
C THR A 105 -4.09 -6.75 -12.53
N PRO A 106 -3.10 -5.83 -12.63
CA PRO A 106 -2.19 -5.49 -11.53
C PRO A 106 -2.95 -5.01 -10.29
N GLY A 107 -2.36 -5.22 -9.12
CA GLY A 107 -2.95 -4.84 -7.85
C GLY A 107 -3.60 -6.01 -7.12
N HIS A 108 -4.89 -5.89 -6.78
CA HIS A 108 -5.55 -6.85 -5.89
C HIS A 108 -5.61 -8.26 -6.46
N GLN A 109 -6.10 -8.42 -7.70
CA GLN A 109 -6.24 -9.73 -8.31
C GLN A 109 -4.90 -10.35 -8.69
N GLY A 110 -3.97 -9.56 -9.25
CA GLY A 110 -2.60 -10.02 -9.53
C GLY A 110 -1.91 -10.54 -8.27
N ALA A 111 -2.01 -9.80 -7.17
CA ALA A 111 -1.44 -10.22 -5.88
C ALA A 111 -2.10 -11.49 -5.33
N GLN A 112 -3.42 -11.63 -5.44
CA GLN A 112 -4.13 -12.84 -5.02
C GLN A 112 -3.67 -14.06 -5.81
N ARG A 113 -3.57 -13.96 -7.14
CA ARG A 113 -3.09 -15.06 -8.00
C ARG A 113 -1.67 -15.49 -7.65
N LEU A 114 -0.76 -14.53 -7.45
CA LEU A 114 0.61 -14.86 -7.08
C LEU A 114 0.70 -15.48 -5.67
N LEU A 115 -0.14 -15.04 -4.73
CA LEU A 115 -0.23 -15.67 -3.40
C LEU A 115 -0.79 -17.09 -3.46
N VAL A 116 -1.77 -17.37 -4.32
CA VAL A 116 -2.25 -18.75 -4.57
C VAL A 116 -1.08 -19.62 -5.00
N ARG A 117 -0.34 -19.19 -6.02
CA ARG A 117 0.83 -19.92 -6.53
C ARG A 117 1.89 -20.16 -5.45
N ILE A 118 2.26 -19.11 -4.72
CA ILE A 118 3.24 -19.20 -3.62
C ILE A 118 2.86 -20.29 -2.61
N TYR A 119 1.58 -20.34 -2.21
CA TYR A 119 1.11 -21.28 -1.22
C TYR A 119 0.85 -22.69 -1.75
N GLU A 120 0.51 -22.84 -3.04
CA GLU A 120 0.35 -24.15 -3.68
C GLU A 120 1.69 -24.83 -3.96
N GLU A 121 2.65 -24.07 -4.49
CA GLU A 121 3.97 -24.58 -4.88
C GLU A 121 4.97 -24.55 -3.71
N GLY A 122 4.67 -23.83 -2.62
CA GLY A 122 5.57 -23.71 -1.47
C GLY A 122 6.80 -22.84 -1.74
N ILE A 123 6.63 -21.74 -2.47
CA ILE A 123 7.73 -20.86 -2.85
C ILE A 123 8.10 -19.96 -1.66
N GLY A 124 9.26 -20.21 -1.05
CA GLY A 124 9.76 -19.45 0.10
C GLY A 124 8.99 -19.67 1.41
N VAL A 125 7.97 -20.54 1.40
CA VAL A 125 7.18 -20.97 2.57
C VAL A 125 6.76 -22.43 2.38
N PRO A 126 6.46 -23.20 3.45
CA PRO A 126 5.87 -24.52 3.29
C PRO A 126 4.54 -24.45 2.53
N VAL A 127 4.26 -25.50 1.74
CA VAL A 127 2.97 -25.67 1.04
C VAL A 127 1.81 -25.49 2.03
N ASN A 128 0.84 -24.67 1.64
CA ASN A 128 -0.32 -24.32 2.46
C ASN A 128 -1.59 -24.16 1.59
N HIS A 129 -2.22 -25.28 1.26
CA HIS A 129 -3.45 -25.30 0.47
C HIS A 129 -4.60 -24.51 1.10
N LYS A 130 -4.63 -24.36 2.42
CA LYS A 130 -5.67 -23.59 3.11
C LYS A 130 -5.56 -22.09 2.80
N GLU A 131 -4.35 -21.53 2.87
CA GLU A 131 -4.14 -20.13 2.49
C GLU A 131 -4.34 -19.92 0.98
N ALA A 132 -3.88 -20.85 0.13
CA ALA A 132 -4.15 -20.78 -1.31
C ALA A 132 -5.65 -20.70 -1.59
N GLU A 133 -6.44 -21.61 -1.02
CA GLU A 133 -7.90 -21.63 -1.22
C GLU A 133 -8.57 -20.35 -0.71
N ARG A 134 -8.11 -19.81 0.42
CA ARG A 134 -8.59 -18.52 0.93
C ARG A 134 -8.41 -17.40 -0.11
N TYR A 135 -7.27 -17.33 -0.80
CA TYR A 135 -7.07 -16.34 -1.86
C TYR A 135 -7.85 -16.65 -3.13
N ARG A 136 -8.07 -17.92 -3.50
CA ARG A 136 -8.95 -18.30 -4.62
C ARG A 136 -10.39 -17.81 -4.39
N GLN A 137 -10.90 -17.98 -3.18
CA GLN A 137 -12.24 -17.50 -2.80
C GLN A 137 -12.34 -15.97 -2.88
N MET A 138 -11.27 -15.25 -2.51
CA MET A 138 -11.23 -13.79 -2.67
C MET A 138 -11.29 -13.35 -4.12
N ILE A 139 -10.67 -14.09 -5.06
CA ILE A 139 -10.74 -13.81 -6.49
C ILE A 139 -12.17 -14.04 -7.02
N GLN A 140 -12.81 -15.12 -6.61
CA GLN A 140 -14.17 -15.48 -7.05
C GLN A 140 -15.26 -14.55 -6.52
N ALA A 141 -14.99 -13.84 -5.42
CA ALA A 141 -15.95 -12.94 -4.77
C ALA A 141 -15.90 -11.48 -5.28
N GLN A 142 -15.03 -11.17 -6.24
CA GLN A 142 -14.87 -9.83 -6.85
C GLN A 142 -15.61 -9.73 -8.18
#